data_AF-A0A962V5X3-F1
#
_entry.id   AF-A0A962V5X3-F1
#
_cell.length_a   1.000
_cell.length_b   1.000
_cell.length_c   1.000
_cell.angle_alpha   90.00
_cell.angle_beta   90.00
_cell.angle_gamma   90.00
#
_symmetry.space_group_name_H-M   'P 1'
#
loop_
_entity.id
_entity.type
_entity.pdbx_description
1 polymer ?
#
loop_
_entity_poly.entity_id
_entity_poly.type
_entity_poly.pdbx_seq_one_letter_code
_entity_poly.pdbx_strand_id
1 'polypeptide(L)'
;MGSPQDALRDGNLDQALSELQQQVRKQPANAKHRIFLFQLLAVRGEWQKALTQLNVLRDMDASTLPMVQTYQEAIQCEAIRADVFAGRRSPLVFGDPEHWLALLVEALHPDASGHYAQAADLRGQALEQTPAISGTIDGAEFAWITDADPRLGPVLEAIVNGRYYWVPFQR
;
A
#
# COMPACT_ATOMS: atom_id res chain seq x y z
N MET A 1 -30.29 9.34 12.37
CA MET A 1 -28.82 9.44 12.54
C MET A 1 -28.22 8.35 11.67
N GLY A 2 -27.32 8.72 10.75
CA GLY A 2 -26.66 7.75 9.89
C GLY A 2 -25.79 6.80 10.70
N SER A 3 -25.54 5.62 10.16
CA SER A 3 -24.53 4.70 10.69
C SER A 3 -23.13 5.13 10.23
N PRO A 4 -22.05 4.70 10.90
CA PRO A 4 -20.70 4.97 10.42
C PRO A 4 -20.45 4.43 8.99
N GLN A 5 -21.19 3.40 8.57
CA GLN A 5 -21.18 2.88 7.21
C GLN A 5 -21.80 3.86 6.20
N ASP A 6 -22.88 4.56 6.57
CA ASP A 6 -23.48 5.59 5.72
C ASP A 6 -22.52 6.76 5.54
N ALA A 7 -21.92 7.25 6.64
CA ALA A 7 -20.93 8.32 6.57
C ALA A 7 -19.70 7.93 5.74
N LEU A 8 -19.23 6.67 5.83
CA LEU A 8 -18.15 6.16 4.98
C LEU A 8 -18.56 6.10 3.51
N ARG A 9 -19.77 5.61 3.20
CA ARG A 9 -20.29 5.55 1.83
C ARG A 9 -20.39 6.95 1.21
N ASP A 10 -20.71 7.95 2.02
CA ASP A 10 -20.80 9.34 1.60
C ASP A 10 -19.42 10.04 1.54
N GLY A 11 -18.32 9.30 1.81
CA GLY A 11 -16.95 9.81 1.78
C GLY A 11 -16.54 10.65 3.00
N ASN A 12 -17.39 10.76 4.02
CA ASN A 12 -17.12 11.56 5.22
C ASN A 12 -16.39 10.73 6.29
N LEU A 13 -15.07 10.60 6.13
CA LEU A 13 -14.23 9.79 7.01
C LEU A 13 -14.18 10.31 8.46
N ASP A 14 -14.29 11.62 8.68
CA ASP A 14 -14.25 12.20 10.03
C ASP A 14 -15.53 11.88 10.80
N GLN A 15 -16.69 12.01 10.15
CA GLN A 15 -17.96 11.63 10.74
C GLN A 15 -18.01 10.11 11.01
N ALA A 16 -17.61 9.29 10.03
CA ALA A 16 -17.55 7.84 10.19
C ALA A 16 -16.68 7.46 11.40
N LEU A 17 -15.52 8.09 11.57
CA LEU A 17 -14.62 7.81 12.69
C LEU A 17 -15.25 8.20 14.03
N SER A 18 -15.84 9.40 14.11
CA SER A 18 -16.48 9.89 15.32
C SER A 18 -17.63 8.98 15.76
N GLU A 19 -18.53 8.63 14.84
CA GLU A 19 -19.67 7.76 15.13
C GLU A 19 -19.22 6.35 15.51
N LEU A 20 -18.22 5.79 14.82
CA LEU A 20 -17.69 4.46 15.11
C LEU A 20 -16.99 4.41 16.48
N GLN A 21 -16.23 5.44 16.84
CA GLN A 21 -15.64 5.54 18.18
C GLN A 21 -16.70 5.57 19.28
N GLN A 22 -17.83 6.26 19.05
CA GLN A 22 -18.96 6.23 19.99
C GLN A 22 -19.57 4.83 20.11
N GLN A 23 -19.69 4.08 19.01
CA GLN A 23 -20.17 2.70 19.03
C GLN A 23 -19.22 1.77 19.80
N VAL A 24 -17.90 1.88 19.58
CA VAL A 24 -16.89 1.11 20.34
C VAL A 24 -16.94 1.46 21.82
N ARG A 25 -17.13 2.73 22.19
CA ARG A 25 -17.28 3.14 23.60
C ARG A 25 -18.52 2.52 24.25
N LYS A 26 -19.64 2.45 23.52
CA LYS A 26 -20.89 1.83 24.00
C LYS A 26 -20.79 0.30 24.09
N GLN A 27 -20.03 -0.33 23.22
CA GLN A 27 -19.89 -1.79 23.14
C GLN A 27 -18.41 -2.20 22.98
N PRO A 28 -17.58 -2.05 24.04
CA PRO A 28 -16.13 -2.24 23.94
C PRO A 28 -15.70 -3.69 23.69
N ALA A 29 -16.56 -4.67 24.00
CA ALA A 29 -16.30 -6.10 23.74
C ALA A 29 -16.77 -6.56 22.35
N ASN A 30 -17.26 -5.66 21.50
CA ASN A 30 -17.73 -6.01 20.17
C ASN A 30 -16.56 -6.02 19.15
N ALA A 31 -16.12 -7.22 18.74
CA ALA A 31 -15.06 -7.40 17.76
C ALA A 31 -15.34 -6.73 16.42
N LYS A 32 -16.58 -6.74 15.93
CA LYS A 32 -16.93 -6.15 14.63
C LYS A 32 -16.70 -4.65 14.59
N HIS A 33 -17.04 -3.94 15.67
CA HIS A 33 -16.78 -2.50 15.75
C HIS A 33 -15.27 -2.18 15.77
N ARG A 34 -14.46 -3.00 16.46
CA ARG A 34 -13.01 -2.83 16.49
C ARG A 34 -12.35 -3.18 15.16
N ILE A 35 -12.86 -4.20 14.47
CA ILE A 35 -12.46 -4.56 13.11
C ILE A 35 -12.68 -3.36 12.19
N PHE A 36 -13.89 -2.81 12.19
CA PHE A 36 -14.19 -1.64 11.37
C PHE A 36 -13.31 -0.44 11.77
N LEU A 37 -13.06 -0.25 13.07
CA LEU A 37 -12.23 0.87 13.54
C LEU A 37 -10.78 0.75 13.04
N PHE A 38 -10.18 -0.44 13.04
CA PHE A 38 -8.83 -0.60 12.48
C PHE A 38 -8.82 -0.27 10.98
N GLN A 39 -9.82 -0.75 10.23
CA GLN A 39 -9.87 -0.56 8.78
C GLN A 39 -10.00 0.92 8.43
N LEU A 40 -10.88 1.65 9.13
CA LEU A 40 -11.05 3.08 8.92
C LEU A 40 -9.80 3.88 9.28
N LEU A 41 -9.11 3.51 10.37
CA LEU A 41 -7.83 4.13 10.74
C LEU A 41 -6.75 3.86 9.68
N ALA A 42 -6.71 2.66 9.10
CA ALA A 42 -5.78 2.32 8.02
C ALA A 42 -6.07 3.14 6.74
N VAL A 43 -7.34 3.28 6.34
CA VAL A 43 -7.74 4.14 5.21
C VAL A 43 -7.29 5.59 5.40
N ARG A 44 -7.31 6.08 6.64
CA ARG A 44 -6.88 7.44 7.00
C ARG A 44 -5.36 7.60 7.17
N GLY A 45 -4.59 6.52 7.03
CA GLY A 45 -3.14 6.53 7.29
C GLY A 45 -2.77 6.69 8.77
N GLU A 46 -3.69 6.47 9.70
CA GLU A 46 -3.45 6.56 11.15
C GLU A 46 -2.83 5.24 11.68
N TRP A 47 -1.66 4.86 11.14
CA TRP A 47 -1.02 3.56 11.29
C TRP A 47 -0.85 3.09 12.73
N GLN A 48 -0.33 3.95 13.61
CA GLN A 48 -0.09 3.60 15.01
C GLN A 48 -1.39 3.27 15.75
N LYS A 49 -2.48 3.98 15.44
CA LYS A 49 -3.79 3.73 16.04
C LYS A 49 -4.43 2.47 15.45
N ALA A 50 -4.26 2.21 14.17
CA ALA A 50 -4.70 0.97 13.53
C ALA A 50 -4.02 -0.27 14.15
N LEU A 51 -2.68 -0.23 14.31
CA LEU A 51 -1.92 -1.28 15.00
C LEU A 51 -2.38 -1.48 16.45
N THR A 52 -2.73 -0.38 17.14
CA THR A 52 -3.29 -0.46 18.49
C THR A 52 -4.61 -1.24 18.51
N GLN A 53 -5.52 -1.02 17.54
CA GLN A 53 -6.77 -1.79 17.46
C GLN A 53 -6.53 -3.27 17.11
N LEU A 54 -5.55 -3.56 16.24
CA LEU A 54 -5.17 -4.95 15.94
C LEU A 54 -4.63 -5.69 17.18
N ASN A 55 -3.84 -5.02 18.02
CA ASN A 55 -3.41 -5.59 19.30
C ASN A 55 -4.59 -5.88 20.24
N VAL A 56 -5.57 -4.97 20.32
CA VAL A 56 -6.78 -5.24 21.12
C VAL A 56 -7.57 -6.43 20.57
N LEU A 57 -7.70 -6.55 19.25
CA LEU A 57 -8.39 -7.67 18.61
C LEU A 57 -7.70 -9.00 18.90
N ARG A 58 -6.37 -9.04 18.86
CA ARG A 58 -5.55 -10.20 19.21
C ARG A 58 -5.92 -10.79 20.56
N ASP A 59 -6.08 -9.91 21.55
CA ASP A 59 -6.29 -10.31 22.94
C ASP A 59 -7.79 -10.59 23.23
N MET A 60 -8.69 -10.05 22.41
CA MET A 60 -10.14 -10.11 22.64
C MET A 60 -10.83 -11.28 21.93
N ASP A 61 -10.39 -11.66 20.72
CA ASP A 61 -11.06 -12.67 19.91
C ASP A 61 -10.04 -13.48 19.09
N ALA A 62 -9.81 -14.72 19.51
CA ALA A 62 -8.85 -15.64 18.88
C ALA A 62 -9.19 -15.94 17.40
N SER A 63 -10.45 -15.78 16.97
CA SER A 63 -10.82 -15.97 15.57
C SER A 63 -10.21 -14.89 14.65
N THR A 64 -9.76 -13.77 15.21
CA THR A 64 -9.18 -12.65 14.46
C THR A 64 -7.67 -12.79 14.25
N LEU A 65 -7.01 -13.78 14.86
CA LEU A 65 -5.54 -13.89 14.85
C LEU A 65 -4.91 -13.91 13.44
N PRO A 66 -5.43 -14.66 12.44
CA PRO A 66 -4.86 -14.65 11.10
C PRO A 66 -4.92 -13.27 10.43
N MET A 67 -6.04 -12.56 10.62
CA MET A 67 -6.22 -11.20 10.13
C MET A 67 -5.26 -10.24 10.84
N VAL A 68 -5.16 -10.32 12.17
CA VAL A 68 -4.24 -9.48 12.95
C VAL A 68 -2.81 -9.61 12.45
N GLN A 69 -2.30 -10.84 12.28
CA GLN A 69 -0.93 -11.08 11.81
C GLN A 69 -0.72 -10.46 10.41
N THR A 70 -1.61 -10.77 9.47
CA THR A 70 -1.53 -10.28 8.09
C THR A 70 -1.52 -8.75 8.01
N TYR A 71 -2.45 -8.08 8.70
CA TYR A 71 -2.56 -6.62 8.62
C TYR A 71 -1.50 -5.89 9.44
N GLN A 72 -0.95 -6.50 10.50
CA GLN A 72 0.20 -5.93 11.21
C GLN A 72 1.42 -5.82 10.29
N GLU A 73 1.72 -6.89 9.56
CA GLU A 73 2.80 -6.89 8.58
C GLU A 73 2.53 -5.92 7.42
N ALA A 74 1.29 -5.87 6.93
CA ALA A 74 0.91 -4.94 5.87
C ALA A 74 1.09 -3.48 6.28
N ILE A 75 0.65 -3.09 7.48
CA ILE A 75 0.83 -1.73 8.00
C ILE A 75 2.31 -1.40 8.22
N GLN A 76 3.14 -2.37 8.61
CA GLN A 76 4.58 -2.15 8.71
C GLN A 76 5.21 -1.91 7.34
N CYS A 77 4.74 -2.62 6.30
CA CYS A 77 5.19 -2.41 4.92
C CYS A 77 4.85 -1.02 4.38
N GLU A 78 3.82 -0.34 4.90
CA GLU A 78 3.51 1.05 4.54
C GLU A 78 4.65 2.02 4.89
N ALA A 79 5.30 1.82 6.04
CA ALA A 79 6.48 2.62 6.42
C ALA A 79 7.66 2.37 5.47
N ILE A 80 7.86 1.12 5.07
CA ILE A 80 8.89 0.74 4.10
C ILE A 80 8.59 1.37 2.74
N ARG A 81 7.34 1.29 2.27
CA ARG A 81 6.89 1.91 1.01
C ARG A 81 7.13 3.42 1.04
N ALA A 82 6.79 4.10 2.13
CA ALA A 82 7.02 5.53 2.28
C ALA A 82 8.52 5.89 2.22
N ASP A 83 9.40 5.08 2.82
CA ASP A 83 10.85 5.28 2.73
C ASP A 83 11.41 5.02 1.33
N VAL A 84 10.86 4.02 0.62
CA VAL A 84 11.24 3.73 -0.77
C VAL A 84 10.93 4.92 -1.66
N PHE A 85 9.68 5.38 -1.69
CA PHE A 85 9.29 6.51 -2.53
C PHE A 85 9.91 7.84 -2.10
N ALA A 86 10.40 7.95 -0.87
CA ALA A 86 11.18 9.09 -0.42
C ALA A 86 12.68 8.98 -0.74
N GLY A 87 13.11 7.97 -1.51
CA GLY A 87 14.50 7.77 -1.92
C GLY A 87 15.44 7.45 -0.74
N ARG A 88 14.90 6.99 0.39
CA ARG A 88 15.68 6.65 1.60
C ARG A 88 16.03 5.16 1.68
N ARG A 89 15.34 4.32 0.93
CA ARG A 89 15.48 2.87 0.95
C ARG A 89 15.22 2.27 -0.43
N SER A 90 15.91 1.19 -0.78
CA SER A 90 15.58 0.40 -1.97
C SER A 90 14.52 -0.67 -1.63
N PRO A 91 13.55 -0.94 -2.53
CA PRO A 91 12.60 -2.03 -2.35
C PRO A 91 13.30 -3.38 -2.49
N LEU A 92 12.69 -4.44 -1.97
CA LEU A 92 13.08 -5.79 -2.38
C LEU A 92 12.56 -6.03 -3.80
N VAL A 93 13.36 -6.68 -4.62
CA VAL A 93 12.96 -7.07 -5.98
C VAL A 93 12.63 -8.56 -5.99
N PHE A 94 11.54 -8.92 -6.67
CA PHE A 94 11.21 -10.34 -6.87
C PHE A 94 12.02 -10.92 -8.04
N GLY A 95 12.93 -11.84 -7.71
CA GLY A 95 13.92 -12.38 -8.65
C GLY A 95 15.16 -11.50 -8.78
N ASP A 96 15.98 -11.75 -9.82
CA ASP A 96 17.17 -10.96 -10.09
C ASP A 96 16.81 -9.57 -10.65
N PRO A 97 17.38 -8.48 -10.11
CA PRO A 97 17.10 -7.13 -10.59
C PRO A 97 17.76 -6.89 -11.94
N GLU A 98 16.94 -6.48 -12.91
CA GLU A 98 17.42 -6.01 -14.21
C GLU A 98 17.86 -4.54 -14.14
N HIS A 99 18.73 -4.14 -15.06
CA HIS A 99 19.34 -2.81 -15.03
C HIS A 99 18.31 -1.67 -15.09
N TRP A 100 17.27 -1.81 -15.93
CA TRP A 100 16.20 -0.82 -16.03
C TRP A 100 15.47 -0.60 -14.69
N LEU A 101 15.29 -1.65 -13.90
CA LEU A 101 14.63 -1.55 -12.60
C LEU A 101 15.51 -0.81 -11.59
N ALA A 102 16.82 -1.03 -11.64
CA ALA A 102 17.77 -0.28 -10.83
C ALA A 102 17.71 1.22 -11.15
N LEU A 103 17.64 1.59 -12.43
CA LEU A 103 17.48 2.99 -12.86
C LEU A 103 16.17 3.63 -12.34
N LEU A 104 15.05 2.90 -12.33
CA LEU A 104 13.79 3.38 -11.74
C LEU A 104 13.92 3.63 -10.23
N VAL A 105 14.55 2.71 -9.50
CA VAL A 105 14.78 2.86 -8.06
C VAL A 105 15.74 4.04 -7.78
N GLU A 106 16.81 4.17 -8.57
CA GLU A 106 17.77 5.27 -8.47
C GLU A 106 17.11 6.63 -8.73
N ALA A 107 16.14 6.69 -9.65
CA ALA A 107 15.40 7.92 -9.95
C ALA A 107 14.64 8.50 -8.74
N LEU A 108 14.29 7.69 -7.74
CA LEU A 108 13.58 8.15 -6.53
C LEU A 108 14.44 9.11 -5.68
N HIS A 109 15.76 8.96 -5.69
CA HIS A 109 16.66 9.78 -4.88
C HIS A 109 16.75 11.25 -5.34
N PRO A 110 17.06 11.56 -6.63
CA PRO A 110 17.02 12.93 -7.12
C PRO A 110 15.61 13.51 -7.07
N ASP A 111 14.56 12.71 -7.27
CA ASP A 111 13.15 13.13 -7.16
C ASP A 111 12.84 13.66 -5.75
N ALA A 112 13.23 12.92 -4.71
CA ALA A 112 13.07 13.31 -3.31
C ALA A 112 13.88 14.56 -2.94
N SER A 113 14.95 14.87 -3.68
CA SER A 113 15.81 16.03 -3.47
C SER A 113 15.45 17.23 -4.37
N GLY A 114 14.35 17.14 -5.14
CA GLY A 114 13.88 18.21 -6.04
C GLY A 114 14.61 18.30 -7.38
N HIS A 115 15.51 17.36 -7.70
CA HIS A 115 16.23 17.30 -8.98
C HIS A 115 15.39 16.55 -10.04
N TYR A 116 14.22 17.10 -10.34
CA TYR A 116 13.20 16.43 -11.17
C TYR A 116 13.66 16.09 -12.59
N ALA A 117 14.50 16.93 -13.21
CA ALA A 117 15.03 16.67 -14.54
C ALA A 117 15.92 15.42 -14.56
N GLN A 118 16.80 15.29 -13.57
CA GLN A 118 17.66 14.10 -13.43
C GLN A 118 16.82 12.84 -13.16
N ALA A 119 15.79 12.94 -12.31
CA ALA A 119 14.88 11.83 -12.07
C ALA A 119 14.12 11.41 -13.34
N ALA A 120 13.70 12.39 -14.15
CA ALA A 120 13.04 12.13 -15.43
C ALA A 120 13.98 11.45 -16.44
N ASP A 121 15.24 11.88 -16.54
CA ASP A 121 16.24 11.26 -17.42
C ASP A 121 16.52 9.80 -17.04
N LEU A 122 16.62 9.50 -15.74
CA LEU A 122 16.80 8.12 -15.25
C LEU A 122 15.58 7.25 -15.56
N ARG A 123 14.36 7.78 -15.34
CA ARG A 123 13.12 7.07 -15.70
C ARG A 123 13.02 6.84 -17.21
N GLY A 124 13.39 7.81 -18.03
CA GLY A 124 13.43 7.68 -19.49
C GLY A 124 14.35 6.53 -19.93
N GLN A 125 15.58 6.51 -19.43
CA GLN A 125 16.54 5.43 -19.70
C GLN A 125 16.04 4.06 -19.27
N ALA A 126 15.37 3.97 -18.12
CA ALA A 126 14.77 2.72 -17.67
C ALA A 126 13.66 2.23 -18.60
N LEU A 127 12.75 3.13 -19.01
CA LEU A 127 11.62 2.77 -19.85
C LEU A 127 12.04 2.39 -21.28
N GLU A 128 13.11 3.01 -21.82
CA GLU A 128 13.71 2.61 -23.10
C GLU A 128 14.27 1.18 -23.09
N GLN A 129 14.70 0.70 -21.91
CA GLN A 129 15.25 -0.64 -21.72
C GLN A 129 14.22 -1.68 -21.28
N THR A 130 13.00 -1.24 -20.96
CA THR A 130 11.92 -2.12 -20.51
C THR A 130 11.42 -2.96 -21.69
N PRO A 131 11.34 -4.30 -21.57
CA PRO A 131 10.73 -5.11 -22.61
C PRO A 131 9.21 -4.87 -22.66
N ALA A 132 8.65 -4.78 -23.86
CA ALA A 132 7.20 -4.75 -24.06
C ALA A 132 6.60 -6.13 -23.79
N ILE A 133 5.53 -6.18 -23.01
CA ILE A 133 4.89 -7.42 -22.58
C ILE A 133 3.42 -7.35 -22.91
N SER A 134 3.01 -8.21 -23.82
CA SER A 134 1.61 -8.35 -24.20
C SER A 134 0.87 -9.29 -23.25
N GLY A 135 -0.44 -9.13 -23.18
CA GLY A 135 -1.30 -10.02 -22.42
C GLY A 135 -2.77 -9.69 -22.63
N THR A 136 -3.62 -10.13 -21.71
CA THR A 136 -5.05 -9.85 -21.73
C THR A 136 -5.55 -9.39 -20.37
N ILE A 137 -6.38 -8.35 -20.33
CA ILE A 137 -7.16 -7.95 -19.16
C ILE A 137 -8.64 -7.97 -19.56
N ASP A 138 -9.47 -8.68 -18.80
CA ASP A 138 -10.91 -8.80 -19.04
C ASP A 138 -11.28 -9.22 -20.48
N GLY A 139 -10.42 -10.03 -21.10
CA GLY A 139 -10.57 -10.50 -22.48
C GLY A 139 -10.13 -9.52 -23.57
N ALA A 140 -9.66 -8.32 -23.22
CA ALA A 140 -9.06 -7.38 -24.15
C ALA A 140 -7.54 -7.56 -24.20
N GLU A 141 -6.99 -7.66 -25.41
CA GLU A 141 -5.55 -7.76 -25.63
C GLU A 141 -4.85 -6.40 -25.42
N PHE A 142 -3.64 -6.44 -24.87
CA PHE A 142 -2.74 -5.30 -24.77
C PHE A 142 -1.33 -5.66 -25.28
N ALA A 143 -0.62 -4.68 -25.82
CA ALA A 143 0.76 -4.85 -26.31
C ALA A 143 1.82 -4.57 -25.23
N TRP A 144 1.47 -3.75 -24.23
CA TRP A 144 2.30 -3.41 -23.08
C TRP A 144 1.40 -3.03 -21.90
N ILE A 145 1.95 -3.12 -20.67
CA ILE A 145 1.27 -2.72 -19.44
C ILE A 145 2.25 -1.94 -18.55
N THR A 146 1.75 -0.87 -17.93
CA THR A 146 2.48 -0.05 -16.96
C THR A 146 1.52 0.50 -15.93
N ASP A 147 2.02 0.78 -14.73
CA ASP A 147 1.33 1.62 -13.77
C ASP A 147 1.26 3.07 -14.28
N ALA A 148 0.19 3.79 -13.92
CA ALA A 148 0.02 5.20 -14.24
C ALA A 148 0.98 6.10 -13.45
N ASP A 149 1.49 5.63 -12.30
CA ASP A 149 2.56 6.28 -11.58
C ASP A 149 3.91 6.06 -12.29
N PRO A 150 4.52 7.12 -12.85
CA PRO A 150 5.78 6.99 -13.59
C PRO A 150 6.96 6.60 -12.69
N ARG A 151 6.81 6.65 -11.37
CA ARG A 151 7.82 6.16 -10.42
C ARG A 151 7.92 4.65 -10.40
N LEU A 152 6.85 3.95 -10.78
CA LEU A 152 6.79 2.48 -10.84
C LEU A 152 7.02 1.96 -12.26
N GLY A 153 6.35 2.53 -13.24
CA GLY A 153 6.38 2.00 -14.60
C GLY A 153 5.79 0.57 -14.66
N PRO A 154 6.41 -0.39 -15.37
CA PRO A 154 5.92 -1.76 -15.57
C PRO A 154 6.15 -2.68 -14.32
N VAL A 155 5.83 -2.16 -13.13
CA VAL A 155 6.12 -2.80 -11.85
C VAL A 155 4.86 -2.82 -10.99
N LEU A 156 4.59 -3.97 -10.38
CA LEU A 156 3.56 -4.15 -9.37
C LEU A 156 4.17 -4.11 -7.97
N GLU A 157 3.57 -3.32 -7.08
CA GLU A 157 3.87 -3.40 -5.65
C GLU A 157 3.18 -4.61 -5.02
N ALA A 158 3.92 -5.41 -4.24
CA ALA A 158 3.37 -6.58 -3.57
C ALA A 158 3.85 -6.72 -2.12
N ILE A 159 3.03 -7.33 -1.28
CA ILE A 159 3.43 -7.76 0.07
C ILE A 159 3.37 -9.28 0.10
N VAL A 160 4.53 -9.92 0.25
CA VAL A 160 4.65 -11.38 0.26
C VAL A 160 5.37 -11.79 1.54
N ASN A 161 4.72 -12.62 2.36
CA ASN A 161 5.24 -13.08 3.66
C ASN A 161 5.77 -11.91 4.53
N GLY A 162 4.95 -10.86 4.64
CA GLY A 162 5.23 -9.68 5.45
C GLY A 162 6.36 -8.78 4.96
N ARG A 163 6.77 -8.91 3.69
CA ARG A 163 7.82 -8.09 3.07
C ARG A 163 7.28 -7.37 1.86
N TYR A 164 7.69 -6.11 1.72
CA TYR A 164 7.35 -5.25 0.60
C TYR A 164 8.29 -5.49 -0.60
N TYR A 165 7.70 -5.74 -1.77
CA TYR A 165 8.38 -6.06 -3.02
C TYR A 165 7.93 -5.16 -4.16
N TRP A 166 8.87 -4.93 -5.08
CA TRP A 166 8.60 -4.55 -6.46
C TRP A 166 8.71 -5.78 -7.36
N VAL A 167 7.63 -6.05 -8.10
CA VAL A 167 7.49 -7.20 -8.99
C VAL A 167 7.36 -6.70 -10.42
N PRO A 168 8.41 -6.84 -11.26
CA PRO A 168 8.30 -6.51 -12.68
C PRO A 168 7.22 -7.35 -13.38
N PHE A 169 6.42 -6.74 -14.27
CA PHE A 169 5.38 -7.46 -15.01
C PHE A 169 5.90 -8.55 -15.95
N GLN A 170 7.20 -8.60 -16.22
CA GLN A 170 7.83 -9.64 -17.05
C GLN A 170 8.03 -10.98 -16.38
N ARG A 171 7.63 -11.10 -15.12
CA ARG A 171 7.78 -12.30 -14.33
C ARG A 171 6.54 -13.18 -14.40
#